data_AF-A0A558D9H8-F1
#
_entry.id   AF-A0A558D9H8-F1
#
_cell.length_a   1.000
_cell.length_b   1.000
_cell.length_c   1.000
_cell.angle_alpha   90.00
_cell.angle_beta   90.00
_cell.angle_gamma   90.00
#
_symmetry.space_group_name_H-M   'P 1'
#
loop_
_entity.id
_entity.type
_entity.pdbx_description
1 polymer ?
#
loop_
_entity_poly.entity_id
_entity_poly.type
_entity_poly.pdbx_seq_one_letter_code
_entity_poly.pdbx_strand_id
1 'polypeptide(L)'
;MVDQDGQAFRRGKFRTGVWLPALKRAGITESTREDGMHALRHLYASVLLDAGESIKALSAYLGHSDPGFTLRVYTHLLPTSHERTRKAVDAFFDGLAA
;
A
#
# COMPACT_ATOMS: atom_id res chain seq x y z
N MET A 1 2.66 -16.27 10.31
CA MET A 1 3.29 -17.22 9.37
C MET A 1 4.05 -18.24 10.18
N VAL A 2 3.73 -19.52 10.04
CA VAL A 2 4.33 -20.60 10.82
C VAL A 2 5.12 -21.55 9.92
N ASP A 3 6.18 -22.14 10.45
CA ASP A 3 6.95 -23.18 9.76
C ASP A 3 6.19 -24.52 9.74
N GLN A 4 6.83 -25.55 9.18
CA GLN A 4 6.24 -26.88 9.05
C GLN A 4 5.98 -27.56 10.40
N ASP A 5 6.63 -27.08 11.46
CA ASP A 5 6.48 -27.56 12.83
C ASP A 5 5.44 -26.74 13.61
N GLY A 6 4.75 -25.80 12.95
CA GLY A 6 3.74 -24.94 13.54
C GLY A 6 4.29 -23.77 14.35
N GLN A 7 5.61 -23.56 14.36
CA GLN A 7 6.25 -22.49 15.11
C GLN A 7 6.31 -21.19 14.31
N ALA A 8 6.35 -20.05 15.01
CA ALA A 8 6.49 -18.77 14.35
C ALA A 8 7.81 -18.69 13.54
N PHE A 9 7.72 -18.32 12.27
CA PHE A 9 8.90 -18.20 11.42
C PHE A 9 9.90 -17.20 11.99
N ARG A 10 11.15 -17.64 12.19
CA ARG A 10 12.26 -16.72 12.44
C ARG A 10 12.54 -15.91 11.17
N ARG A 11 12.61 -14.58 11.30
CA ARG A 11 12.84 -13.64 10.18
C ARG A 11 13.99 -14.05 9.25
N GLY A 12 15.14 -14.43 9.81
CA GLY A 12 16.32 -14.82 9.03
C GLY A 12 16.10 -16.09 8.22
N LYS A 13 15.49 -17.12 8.83
CA LYS A 13 15.16 -18.38 8.16
C LYS A 13 14.11 -18.20 7.07
N PHE A 14 13.11 -17.36 7.32
CA PHE A 14 12.13 -16.99 6.31
C PHE A 14 12.78 -16.28 5.11
N ARG A 15 13.68 -15.32 5.35
CA ARG A 15 14.38 -14.58 4.29
C ARG A 15 15.14 -15.53 3.36
N THR A 16 15.96 -16.42 3.91
CA THR A 16 16.82 -17.30 3.09
C THR A 16 16.08 -18.50 2.51
N GLY A 17 15.14 -19.08 3.26
CA GLY A 17 14.44 -20.31 2.88
C GLY A 17 13.23 -20.09 1.98
N VAL A 18 12.56 -18.93 2.09
CA VAL A 18 11.30 -18.67 1.36
C VAL A 18 11.43 -17.44 0.46
N TRP A 19 11.86 -16.31 1.01
CA TRP A 19 11.81 -15.03 0.30
C TRP A 19 12.81 -14.92 -0.86
N LEU A 20 14.11 -15.13 -0.61
CA LEU A 20 15.13 -15.04 -1.66
C LEU A 20 14.89 -16.04 -2.81
N PRO A 21 14.51 -17.32 -2.56
CA PRO A 21 14.13 -18.22 -3.62
C PRO A 21 12.90 -17.75 -4.41
N ALA A 22 11.91 -17.14 -3.76
CA ALA A 22 10.75 -16.58 -4.44
C ALA A 22 11.12 -15.40 -5.35
N LEU A 23 11.96 -14.47 -4.88
CA LEU A 23 12.49 -13.37 -5.68
C LEU A 23 13.25 -13.89 -6.91
N LYS A 24 14.12 -14.89 -6.72
CA LYS A 24 14.86 -15.51 -7.83
C LYS A 24 13.93 -16.12 -8.88
N ARG A 25 12.86 -16.81 -8.47
CA ARG A 25 11.85 -17.35 -9.39
C ARG A 25 11.06 -16.26 -10.12
N ALA A 26 10.89 -15.11 -9.48
CA ALA A 26 10.29 -13.92 -10.09
C ALA A 26 11.25 -13.12 -10.99
N GLY A 27 12.49 -13.60 -11.20
CA GLY A 27 13.49 -12.94 -12.04
C GLY A 27 14.31 -11.85 -11.33
N ILE A 28 14.12 -11.66 -10.02
CA ILE A 28 14.87 -10.68 -9.22
C ILE A 28 16.10 -11.38 -8.62
N THR A 29 17.23 -11.30 -9.33
CA THR A 29 18.47 -11.98 -8.93
C THR A 29 19.39 -11.12 -8.06
N GLU A 30 19.30 -9.79 -8.18
CA GLU A 30 20.07 -8.82 -7.38
C GLU A 30 19.15 -8.09 -6.40
N SER A 31 18.57 -8.85 -5.45
CA SER A 31 17.62 -8.28 -4.49
C SER A 31 18.30 -7.27 -3.56
N THR A 32 17.70 -6.10 -3.42
CA THR A 32 18.12 -5.06 -2.49
C THR A 32 17.31 -5.12 -1.19
N ARG A 33 17.45 -4.09 -0.34
CA ARG A 33 16.56 -3.91 0.81
C ARG A 33 15.14 -3.54 0.40
N GLU A 34 14.98 -2.83 -0.72
CA GLU A 34 13.69 -2.37 -1.21
C GLU A 34 12.81 -3.53 -1.67
N ASP A 35 13.42 -4.59 -2.21
CA ASP A 35 12.77 -5.85 -2.59
C ASP A 35 12.41 -6.76 -1.40
N GLY A 36 12.49 -6.24 -0.17
CA GLY A 36 12.08 -6.97 1.02
C GLY A 36 10.56 -7.18 1.07
N MET A 37 10.08 -7.94 2.07
CA MET A 37 8.64 -8.16 2.28
C MET A 37 7.81 -6.87 2.37
N HIS A 38 8.41 -5.75 2.76
CA HIS A 38 7.72 -4.46 2.79
C HIS A 38 7.34 -3.95 1.40
N ALA A 39 7.99 -4.39 0.33
CA ALA A 39 7.57 -4.10 -1.05
C ALA A 39 6.11 -4.53 -1.30
N LEU A 40 5.70 -5.68 -0.77
CA LEU A 40 4.32 -6.16 -0.92
C LEU A 40 3.32 -5.26 -0.19
N ARG A 41 3.71 -4.69 0.96
CA ARG A 41 2.89 -3.73 1.69
C ARG A 41 2.75 -2.41 0.91
N HIS A 42 3.85 -1.96 0.29
CA HIS A 42 3.81 -0.79 -0.60
C HIS A 42 2.94 -1.04 -1.83
N LEU A 43 3.06 -2.21 -2.47
CA LEU A 43 2.20 -2.61 -3.59
C LEU A 43 0.72 -2.56 -3.23
N TYR A 44 0.35 -3.16 -2.08
CA TYR A 44 -1.05 -3.13 -1.61
C TYR A 44 -1.57 -1.71 -1.41
N ALA A 45 -0.77 -0.84 -0.80
CA ALA A 45 -1.13 0.56 -0.64
C ALA A 45 -1.29 1.29 -1.98
N SER A 46 -0.35 1.08 -2.91
CA SER A 46 -0.41 1.71 -4.24
C SER A 46 -1.65 1.31 -5.01
N VAL A 47 -1.98 0.01 -5.03
CA VAL A 47 -3.16 -0.50 -5.74
C VAL A 47 -4.46 0.08 -5.18
N LEU A 48 -4.59 0.18 -3.85
CA LEU A 48 -5.80 0.73 -3.23
C LEU A 48 -5.95 2.24 -3.49
N LEU A 49 -4.86 3.01 -3.43
CA LEU A 49 -4.92 4.44 -3.69
C LEU A 49 -5.19 4.76 -5.14
N ASP A 50 -4.62 3.99 -6.07
CA ASP A 50 -4.93 4.09 -7.50
C ASP A 50 -6.42 3.79 -7.78
N ALA A 51 -7.00 2.82 -7.07
CA ALA A 51 -8.43 2.53 -7.10
C ALA A 51 -9.32 3.59 -6.42
N GLY A 52 -8.73 4.64 -5.82
CA GLY A 52 -9.45 5.75 -5.20
C GLY A 52 -9.87 5.53 -3.74
N GLU A 53 -9.29 4.54 -3.05
CA GLU A 53 -9.56 4.31 -1.63
C GLU A 53 -9.11 5.50 -0.77
N SER A 54 -9.81 5.72 0.34
CA SER A 54 -9.47 6.80 1.27
C SER A 54 -8.19 6.49 2.05
N ILE A 55 -7.36 7.52 2.29
CA ILE A 55 -6.16 7.42 3.15
C ILE A 55 -6.50 6.91 4.55
N LYS A 56 -7.68 7.27 5.07
CA LYS A 56 -8.15 6.82 6.38
C LYS A 56 -8.39 5.31 6.40
N ALA A 57 -9.12 4.77 5.42
CA ALA A 57 -9.38 3.34 5.32
C ALA A 57 -8.08 2.56 5.09
N LEU A 58 -7.23 3.02 4.15
CA LEU A 58 -5.93 2.41 3.94
C LEU A 58 -5.11 2.38 5.23
N SER A 59 -5.08 3.47 5.99
CA SER A 59 -4.37 3.53 7.27
C SER A 59 -4.87 2.46 8.25
N ALA A 60 -6.17 2.24 8.31
CA ALA A 60 -6.77 1.20 9.16
C ALA A 60 -6.39 -0.21 8.67
N TYR A 61 -6.47 -0.50 7.37
CA TYR A 61 -6.09 -1.80 6.80
C TYR A 61 -4.61 -2.11 7.02
N LEU A 62 -3.77 -1.10 6.92
CA LEU A 62 -2.35 -1.22 7.20
C LEU A 62 -2.05 -1.32 8.71
N GLY A 63 -3.00 -1.00 9.59
CA GLY A 63 -2.79 -0.98 11.03
C GLY A 63 -1.86 0.15 11.50
N HIS A 64 -1.84 1.27 10.77
CA HIS A 64 -1.12 2.47 11.21
C HIS A 64 -1.96 3.21 12.26
N SER A 65 -1.34 3.47 13.41
CA SER A 65 -1.95 4.22 14.51
C SER A 65 -2.12 5.72 14.21
N ASP A 66 -1.31 6.27 13.30
CA ASP A 66 -1.37 7.65 12.81
C ASP A 66 -1.70 7.66 11.30
N PRO A 67 -2.90 8.08 10.89
CA PRO A 67 -3.23 8.28 9.48
C PRO A 67 -2.33 9.31 8.78
N GLY A 68 -1.79 10.28 9.52
CA GLY A 68 -0.80 11.22 9.01
C GLY A 68 0.49 10.53 8.56
N PHE A 69 0.89 9.42 9.20
CA PHE A 69 2.01 8.61 8.73
C PHE A 69 1.70 7.98 7.38
N THR A 70 0.52 7.39 7.20
CA THR A 70 0.07 6.84 5.91
C THR A 70 0.10 7.90 4.82
N LEU A 71 -0.45 9.09 5.12
CA LEU A 71 -0.46 10.20 4.18
C LEU A 71 0.95 10.59 3.76
N ARG A 72 1.86 10.84 4.71
CA ARG A 72 3.24 11.24 4.41
C ARG A 72 3.97 10.21 3.53
N VAL A 73 3.75 8.92 3.78
CA VAL A 73 4.42 7.84 3.03
C VAL A 73 3.86 7.72 1.61
N TYR A 74 2.54 7.83 1.43
CA TYR A 74 1.88 7.48 0.16
C TYR A 74 1.28 8.65 -0.62
N THR A 75 1.40 9.89 -0.14
CA THR A 75 0.80 11.06 -0.80
C THR A 75 1.24 11.24 -2.26
N HIS A 76 2.43 10.76 -2.63
CA HIS A 76 2.96 10.85 -3.99
C HIS A 76 2.20 9.96 -4.99
N LEU A 77 1.39 9.02 -4.49
CA LEU A 77 0.55 8.13 -5.30
C LEU A 77 -0.87 8.67 -5.46
N LEU A 78 -1.24 9.69 -4.69
CA LEU A 78 -2.58 10.26 -4.76
C LEU A 78 -2.71 11.06 -6.07
N PRO A 79 -3.67 10.70 -6.95
CA PRO A 79 -3.90 11.50 -8.14
C PRO A 79 -4.36 12.90 -7.74
N THR A 80 -3.89 13.91 -8.47
CA THR A 80 -4.36 15.29 -8.27
C THR A 80 -5.88 15.34 -8.49
N SER A 81 -6.60 16.01 -7.60
CA SER A 81 -8.06 16.02 -7.60
C SER A 81 -8.67 17.35 -8.04
N HIS A 82 -7.87 18.30 -8.54
CA HIS A 82 -8.32 19.68 -8.79
C HIS A 82 -9.61 19.75 -9.63
N GLU A 83 -9.62 19.17 -10.84
CA GLU A 83 -10.81 19.21 -11.71
C GLU A 83 -12.00 18.42 -11.14
N ARG A 84 -11.74 17.30 -10.46
CA ARG A 84 -12.79 16.49 -9.82
C ARG A 84 -13.45 17.27 -8.69
N THR A 85 -12.64 17.99 -7.92
CA THR A 85 -13.08 18.82 -6.79
C THR A 85 -13.90 19.99 -7.30
N ARG A 86 -13.44 20.68 -8.35
CA ARG A 86 -14.17 21.78 -8.98
C ARG A 86 -15.55 21.33 -9.47
N LYS A 87 -15.61 20.25 -10.26
CA LYS A 87 -16.87 19.68 -10.77
C LYS A 87 -17.85 19.29 -9.66
N ALA A 88 -17.35 18.73 -8.56
CA ALA A 88 -18.20 18.34 -7.43
C ALA A 88 -18.84 19.56 -6.74
N VAL A 89 -18.10 20.67 -6.62
CA VAL A 89 -18.61 21.92 -6.05
C VAL A 89 -19.61 22.59 -7.00
N ASP A 90 -19.31 22.67 -8.29
CA ASP A 90 -20.23 23.22 -9.30
C ASP A 90 -21.58 22.49 -9.27
N ALA A 91 -21.56 21.15 -9.31
CA ALA A 91 -22.77 20.33 -9.29
C ALA A 91 -23.63 20.53 -8.03
N PHE A 92 -23.00 20.79 -6.87
CA PHE A 92 -23.72 21.08 -5.63
C PHE A 92 -24.50 22.41 -5.72
N PHE A 93 -23.89 23.45 -6.28
CA PHE A 93 -24.54 24.75 -6.45
C PHE A 93 -25.61 24.73 -7.55
N ASP A 94 -25.37 24.04 -8.65
CA ASP A 94 -26.36 23.88 -9.73
C ASP A 94 -27.63 23.18 -9.21
N GLY A 95 -27.49 22.20 -8.30
CA GLY A 95 -28.61 21.52 -7.66
C GLY A 95 -29.37 22.34 -6.62
N LEU A 96 -28.80 23.43 -6.11
CA LEU A 96 -29.48 24.38 -5.21
C LEU A 96 -30.24 25.48 -5.97
N ALA A 97 -29.93 25.67 -7.26
CA ALA A 97 -30.54 26.68 -8.12
C ALA A 97 -31.74 26.16 -8.93
N ALA A 98 -32.04 24.85 -8.83
CA ALA A 98 -33.18 24.17 -9.44
C ALA A 98 -34.34 24.01 -8.45
#